data_AF-A0A532ENP8-F1
#
_entry.id   AF-A0A532ENP8-F1
#
_cell.length_a   1.000
_cell.length_b   1.000
_cell.length_c   1.000
_cell.angle_alpha   90.00
_cell.angle_beta   90.00
_cell.angle_gamma   90.00
#
_symmetry.space_group_name_H-M   'P 1'
#
loop_
_entity.id
_entity.type
_entity.pdbx_description
1 polymer ?
#
loop_
_entity_poly.entity_id
_entity_poly.type
_entity_poly.pdbx_seq_one_letter_code
_entity_poly.pdbx_strand_id
1 'polypeptide(L)'
;MITAKHEKWLSEIQKADARLRAFPDGNGRPNIHKPRAAAMRWAIALSQKQLDKLSDGDFSNLQRELACFRRFELKEPVLPGFVEPAPWPSREDINNTQQWIRGILDNVSSRSDNTVVYKIPEREWHLVWIISDRRWGQFYTEKEIEGTSRVHELFDLVREHVDKILRCKAADCQKIFLRDRSNQEFCSTRCQWRTGQRTYKDIPPERYGKRGRRMTSTPTRLTPTPKEKNSGQPKKSKERAHGTKRRTR
;
A
#
# COMPACT_ATOMS: atom_id res chain seq x y z
N MET A 1 40.90 -6.03 -2.90
CA MET A 1 40.27 -7.04 -3.79
C MET A 1 38.92 -7.42 -3.21
N ILE A 2 37.82 -7.22 -3.94
CA ILE A 2 36.49 -7.68 -3.52
C ILE A 2 36.49 -9.21 -3.53
N THR A 3 36.06 -9.85 -2.43
CA THR A 3 36.00 -11.31 -2.33
C THR A 3 34.70 -11.83 -2.96
N ALA A 4 34.66 -13.07 -3.46
CA ALA A 4 33.44 -13.69 -3.99
C ALA A 4 32.28 -13.69 -2.96
N LYS A 5 32.61 -13.76 -1.66
CA LYS A 5 31.64 -13.63 -0.55
C LYS A 5 30.99 -12.23 -0.54
N HIS A 6 31.77 -11.19 -0.81
CA HIS A 6 31.28 -9.81 -0.86
C HIS A 6 30.40 -9.57 -2.09
N GLU A 7 30.76 -10.09 -3.26
CA GLU A 7 29.93 -10.00 -4.47
C GLU A 7 28.57 -10.68 -4.29
N LYS A 8 28.56 -11.88 -3.70
CA LYS A 8 27.32 -12.59 -3.37
C LYS A 8 26.46 -11.78 -2.41
N TRP A 9 27.06 -11.22 -1.37
CA TRP A 9 26.35 -10.35 -0.42
C TRP A 9 25.74 -9.13 -1.10
N LEU A 10 26.50 -8.44 -1.96
CA LEU A 10 26.02 -7.29 -2.73
C LEU A 10 24.84 -7.64 -3.63
N SER A 11 24.93 -8.74 -4.37
CA SER A 11 23.83 -9.21 -5.24
C SER A 11 22.54 -9.46 -4.45
N GLU A 12 22.65 -10.05 -3.26
CA GLU A 12 21.50 -10.35 -2.42
C GLU A 12 20.87 -9.08 -1.80
N ILE A 13 21.69 -8.09 -1.45
CA ILE A 13 21.24 -6.76 -1.00
C ILE A 13 20.50 -6.04 -2.14
N GLN A 14 21.04 -6.05 -3.37
CA GLN A 14 20.39 -5.43 -4.53
C GLN A 14 19.03 -6.07 -4.84
N LYS A 15 18.93 -7.41 -4.76
CA LYS A 15 17.65 -8.11 -4.93
C LYS A 15 16.64 -7.72 -3.85
N ALA A 16 17.08 -7.61 -2.59
CA ALA A 16 16.21 -7.22 -1.49
C ALA A 16 15.73 -5.76 -1.60
N ASP A 17 16.63 -4.83 -1.97
CA ASP A 17 16.27 -3.44 -2.24
C ASP A 17 15.24 -3.31 -3.38
N ALA A 18 15.45 -4.04 -4.48
CA ALA A 18 14.50 -4.07 -5.58
C ALA A 18 13.10 -4.56 -5.14
N ARG A 19 13.03 -5.59 -4.27
CA ARG A 19 11.76 -6.07 -3.70
C ARG A 19 11.08 -5.03 -2.82
N LEU A 20 11.83 -4.29 -2.00
CA LEU A 20 11.29 -3.22 -1.17
C LEU A 20 10.73 -2.07 -2.01
N ARG A 21 11.50 -1.60 -3.01
CA ARG A 21 11.11 -0.49 -3.90
C ARG A 21 9.92 -0.82 -4.80
N ALA A 22 9.78 -2.09 -5.17
CA ALA A 22 8.70 -2.59 -6.02
C ALA A 22 7.61 -3.33 -5.23
N PHE A 23 7.55 -3.20 -3.90
CA PHE A 23 6.58 -3.91 -3.09
C PHE A 23 5.15 -3.67 -3.60
N PRO A 24 4.34 -4.74 -3.77
CA PRO A 24 3.09 -4.65 -4.51
C PRO A 24 2.05 -3.77 -3.81
N ASP A 25 1.18 -3.16 -4.62
CA ASP A 25 0.00 -2.44 -4.15
C ASP A 25 -1.13 -3.40 -3.71
N GLY A 26 -2.30 -2.85 -3.34
CA GLY A 26 -3.46 -3.65 -2.94
C GLY A 26 -4.01 -4.56 -4.04
N ASN A 27 -3.61 -4.36 -5.30
CA ASN A 27 -3.99 -5.16 -6.46
C ASN A 27 -2.88 -6.12 -6.92
N GLY A 28 -1.77 -6.21 -6.19
CA GLY A 28 -0.63 -7.05 -6.54
C GLY A 28 0.29 -6.46 -7.60
N ARG A 29 0.11 -5.19 -8.00
CA ARG A 29 0.97 -4.54 -9.02
C ARG A 29 2.22 -3.97 -8.37
N PRO A 30 3.41 -4.16 -8.96
CA PRO A 30 4.65 -3.59 -8.42
C PRO A 30 4.61 -2.06 -8.46
N ASN A 31 4.98 -1.42 -7.36
CA ASN A 31 4.86 0.02 -7.18
C ASN A 31 6.17 0.78 -7.43
N ILE A 32 6.75 0.58 -8.62
CA ILE A 32 8.09 1.06 -8.99
C ILE A 32 8.21 2.59 -8.92
N HIS A 33 7.12 3.32 -9.21
CA HIS A 33 7.14 4.79 -9.27
C HIS A 33 6.92 5.47 -7.91
N LYS A 34 6.61 4.72 -6.84
CA LYS A 34 6.38 5.28 -5.50
C LYS A 34 7.08 4.43 -4.44
N PRO A 35 8.43 4.45 -4.40
CA PRO A 35 9.23 3.58 -3.54
C PRO A 35 8.94 3.78 -2.05
N ARG A 36 8.67 5.01 -1.58
CA ARG A 36 8.26 5.25 -0.18
C ARG A 36 6.95 4.55 0.19
N ALA A 37 5.95 4.65 -0.69
CA ALA A 37 4.68 3.94 -0.49
C ALA A 37 4.86 2.42 -0.55
N ALA A 38 5.76 1.93 -1.40
CA ALA A 38 6.13 0.51 -1.44
C ALA A 38 6.78 0.05 -0.12
N ALA A 39 7.77 0.80 0.38
CA ALA A 39 8.43 0.55 1.66
C ALA A 39 7.43 0.59 2.84
N MET A 40 6.49 1.54 2.83
CA MET A 40 5.43 1.62 3.84
C MET A 40 4.49 0.39 3.78
N ARG A 41 4.12 -0.07 2.58
CA ARG A 41 3.33 -1.31 2.44
C ARG A 41 4.11 -2.54 2.90
N TRP A 42 5.42 -2.60 2.64
CA TRP A 42 6.27 -3.65 3.17
C TRP A 42 6.28 -3.63 4.71
N ALA A 43 6.42 -2.46 5.34
CA ALA A 43 6.39 -2.34 6.80
C ALA A 43 5.05 -2.83 7.38
N ILE A 44 3.93 -2.45 6.77
CA ILE A 44 2.60 -2.97 7.13
C ILE A 44 2.54 -4.49 6.97
N ALA A 45 3.05 -5.04 5.86
CA ALA A 45 3.06 -6.48 5.63
C ALA A 45 3.95 -7.23 6.64
N LEU A 46 5.12 -6.69 6.97
CA LEU A 46 6.01 -7.22 8.02
C LEU A 46 5.28 -7.23 9.37
N SER A 47 4.58 -6.16 9.74
CA SER A 47 3.80 -6.10 10.98
C SER A 47 2.73 -7.20 11.08
N GLN A 48 2.21 -7.69 9.96
CA GLN A 48 1.12 -8.68 9.95
C GLN A 48 1.59 -10.12 9.73
N LYS A 49 2.88 -10.32 9.46
CA LYS A 49 3.46 -11.62 9.12
C LYS A 49 3.66 -12.49 10.37
N GLN A 50 3.37 -13.79 10.25
CA GLN A 50 3.59 -14.79 11.30
C GLN A 50 4.97 -15.41 11.08
N LEU A 51 5.96 -15.02 11.90
CA LEU A 51 7.37 -15.36 11.69
C LEU A 51 7.64 -16.87 11.87
N ASP A 52 6.89 -17.52 12.75
CA ASP A 52 6.89 -18.96 13.03
C ASP A 52 6.50 -19.80 11.81
N LYS A 53 5.72 -19.24 10.89
CA LYS A 53 5.23 -19.95 9.68
C LYS A 53 6.09 -19.73 8.43
N LEU A 54 7.20 -19.03 8.55
CA LEU A 54 8.09 -18.77 7.42
C LEU A 54 9.00 -19.96 7.17
N SER A 55 9.13 -20.34 5.90
CA SER A 55 10.21 -21.22 5.46
C SER A 55 11.57 -20.56 5.71
N ASP A 56 12.66 -21.35 5.77
CA ASP A 56 14.02 -20.81 5.92
C ASP A 56 14.39 -19.84 4.80
N GLY A 57 13.93 -20.12 3.58
CA GLY A 57 14.11 -19.23 2.43
C GLY A 57 13.38 -17.90 2.61
N ASP A 58 12.12 -17.93 3.05
CA ASP A 58 11.33 -16.71 3.30
C ASP A 58 11.90 -15.89 4.47
N PHE A 59 12.36 -16.57 5.52
CA PHE A 59 13.00 -15.91 6.65
C PHE A 59 14.32 -15.24 6.21
N SER A 60 15.14 -15.92 5.41
CA SER A 60 16.37 -15.35 4.87
C SER A 60 16.11 -14.16 3.92
N ASN A 61 15.02 -14.20 3.14
CA ASN A 61 14.58 -13.04 2.36
C ASN A 61 14.18 -11.86 3.27
N LEU A 62 13.49 -12.15 4.38
CA LEU A 62 13.08 -11.13 5.35
C LEU A 62 14.27 -10.50 6.08
N GLN A 63 15.29 -11.28 6.45
CA GLN A 63 16.53 -10.76 7.03
C GLN A 63 17.19 -9.73 6.10
N ARG A 64 17.27 -10.06 4.81
CA ARG A 64 17.85 -9.19 3.77
C ARG A 64 17.02 -7.94 3.53
N GLU A 65 15.70 -8.09 3.44
CA GLU A 65 14.77 -6.97 3.32
C GLU A 65 14.86 -6.04 4.54
N LEU A 66 14.89 -6.57 5.75
CA LEU A 66 15.05 -5.74 6.95
C LEU A 66 16.42 -5.04 6.94
N ALA A 67 17.50 -5.72 6.56
CA ALA A 67 18.81 -5.11 6.43
C ALA A 67 18.85 -3.97 5.39
N CYS A 68 18.14 -4.11 4.27
CA CYS A 68 18.01 -3.05 3.26
C CYS A 68 17.10 -1.91 3.73
N PHE A 69 15.99 -2.22 4.42
CA PHE A 69 15.08 -1.22 4.97
C PHE A 69 15.80 -0.29 5.96
N ARG A 70 16.75 -0.82 6.73
CA ARG A 70 17.64 -0.03 7.60
C ARG A 70 18.53 0.97 6.86
N ARG A 71 18.76 0.74 5.57
CA ARG A 71 19.60 1.56 4.68
C ARG A 71 18.76 2.34 3.69
N PHE A 72 17.44 2.39 3.90
CA PHE A 72 16.50 3.03 3.00
C PHE A 72 16.56 4.56 3.14
N GLU A 73 17.74 5.13 2.95
CA GLU A 73 17.78 6.45 2.36
C GLU A 73 17.21 6.27 0.95
N LEU A 74 16.24 7.09 0.53
CA LEU A 74 15.71 7.03 -0.84
C LEU A 74 16.74 7.23 -1.96
N LYS A 75 17.98 7.53 -1.59
CA LYS A 75 19.12 7.60 -2.47
C LYS A 75 19.48 6.21 -3.00
N GLU A 76 20.20 6.15 -4.11
CA GLU A 76 20.85 4.90 -4.50
C GLU A 76 21.71 4.43 -3.33
N PRO A 77 21.74 3.13 -3.00
CA PRO A 77 22.57 2.64 -1.91
C PRO A 77 24.01 3.05 -2.22
N VAL A 78 24.51 4.05 -1.49
CA VAL A 78 25.92 4.41 -1.54
C VAL A 78 26.62 3.21 -0.95
N LEU A 79 27.21 2.40 -1.83
CA LEU A 79 27.96 1.23 -1.41
C LEU A 79 29.03 1.75 -0.46
N PRO A 80 28.99 1.37 0.83
CA PRO A 80 30.02 1.83 1.72
C PRO A 80 31.33 1.22 1.21
N GLY A 81 32.34 2.05 0.96
CA GLY A 81 33.64 1.55 0.52
C GLY A 81 34.10 0.44 1.47
N PHE A 82 34.42 -0.75 0.94
CA PHE A 82 34.93 -1.92 1.66
C PHE A 82 34.50 -2.07 3.15
N VAL A 83 33.20 -1.95 3.46
CA VAL A 83 32.70 -2.22 4.81
C VAL A 83 32.41 -3.71 4.94
N GLU A 84 32.91 -4.33 6.00
CA GLU A 84 32.59 -5.72 6.32
C GLU A 84 31.07 -5.91 6.34
N PRO A 85 30.56 -6.99 5.72
CA PRO A 85 29.13 -7.23 5.70
C PRO A 85 28.62 -7.38 7.14
N ALA A 86 27.84 -6.39 7.59
CA ALA A 86 27.19 -6.43 8.89
C ALA A 86 26.40 -7.75 9.04
N PRO A 87 26.35 -8.32 10.26
CA PRO A 87 25.61 -9.55 10.49
C PRO A 87 24.14 -9.37 10.12
N TRP A 88 23.56 -10.43 9.57
CA TRP A 88 22.13 -10.45 9.27
C TRP A 88 21.32 -10.32 10.56
N PRO A 89 20.19 -9.59 10.56
CA PRO A 89 19.33 -9.48 11.73
C PRO A 89 18.91 -10.88 12.22
N SER A 90 18.98 -11.10 13.52
CA SER A 90 18.48 -12.34 14.12
C SER A 90 16.96 -12.42 14.05
N ARG A 91 16.40 -13.59 14.39
CA ARG A 91 14.93 -13.76 14.49
C ARG A 91 14.34 -12.89 15.60
N GLU A 92 15.08 -12.73 16.69
CA GLU A 92 14.71 -11.84 17.79
C GLU A 92 14.71 -10.38 17.35
N ASP A 93 15.72 -9.92 16.61
CA ASP A 93 15.77 -8.56 16.04
C ASP A 93 14.55 -8.28 15.14
N ILE A 94 14.20 -9.24 14.27
CA ILE A 94 13.04 -9.12 13.38
C ILE A 94 11.75 -9.08 14.20
N ASN A 95 11.62 -9.91 15.23
CA ASN A 95 10.45 -9.93 16.09
C ASN A 95 10.29 -8.61 16.86
N ASN A 96 11.37 -8.09 17.44
CA ASN A 96 11.36 -6.81 18.15
C ASN A 96 10.99 -5.66 17.20
N THR A 97 11.59 -5.66 16.00
CA THR A 97 11.23 -4.68 14.96
C THR A 97 9.76 -4.80 14.55
N GLN A 98 9.25 -6.02 14.38
CA GLN A 98 7.85 -6.28 14.04
C GLN A 98 6.90 -5.76 15.14
N GLN A 99 7.23 -5.98 16.41
CA GLN A 99 6.45 -5.49 17.55
C GLN A 99 6.43 -3.95 17.59
N TRP A 100 7.56 -3.29 17.34
CA TRP A 100 7.61 -1.83 17.25
C TRP A 100 6.75 -1.30 16.10
N ILE A 101 6.87 -1.88 14.89
CA ILE A 101 6.03 -1.48 13.76
C ILE A 101 4.54 -1.70 14.08
N ARG A 102 4.17 -2.82 14.69
CA ARG A 102 2.78 -3.09 15.12
C ARG A 102 2.27 -1.99 16.05
N GLY A 103 2.99 -1.72 17.13
CA GLY A 103 2.61 -0.67 18.09
C GLY A 103 2.46 0.69 17.41
N ILE A 104 3.36 1.01 16.47
CA ILE A 104 3.28 2.24 15.68
C ILE A 104 1.99 2.29 14.86
N LEU A 105 1.76 1.26 14.06
CA LEU A 105 0.61 1.22 13.17
C LEU A 105 -0.72 1.14 13.92
N ASP A 106 -0.78 0.42 15.04
CA ASP A 106 -1.99 0.30 15.84
C ASP A 106 -2.43 1.67 16.38
N ASN A 107 -1.51 2.46 16.95
CA ASN A 107 -1.86 3.80 17.46
C ASN A 107 -2.17 4.79 16.32
N VAL A 108 -1.48 4.73 15.17
CA VAL A 108 -1.85 5.56 14.00
C VAL A 108 -3.25 5.20 13.51
N SER A 109 -3.54 3.91 13.40
CA SER A 109 -4.78 3.43 12.79
C SER A 109 -6.02 3.65 13.65
N SER A 110 -5.87 3.72 14.98
CA SER A 110 -6.97 3.97 15.92
C SER A 110 -7.47 5.41 15.87
N ARG A 111 -6.60 6.37 15.47
CA ARG A 111 -6.91 7.81 15.42
C ARG A 111 -7.56 8.35 16.70
N SER A 112 -7.22 7.78 17.85
CA SER A 112 -7.85 8.15 19.12
C SER A 112 -7.55 9.60 19.50
N ASP A 113 -6.38 10.10 19.09
CA ASP A 113 -5.86 11.39 19.53
C ASP A 113 -5.14 12.15 18.40
N ASN A 114 -5.03 13.47 18.54
CA ASN A 114 -4.19 14.32 17.69
C ASN A 114 -2.68 14.12 17.93
N THR A 115 -2.31 13.19 18.80
CA THR A 115 -0.93 12.90 19.20
C THR A 115 -0.77 11.40 19.28
N VAL A 116 0.32 10.89 18.70
CA VAL A 116 0.68 9.48 18.78
C VAL A 116 2.05 9.35 19.40
N VAL A 117 2.11 8.69 20.56
CA VAL A 117 3.32 8.52 21.37
C VAL A 117 3.79 7.09 21.30
N TYR A 118 5.11 6.90 21.17
CA TYR A 118 5.73 5.59 21.12
C TYR A 118 6.97 5.54 21.99
N LYS A 119 7.06 4.47 22.77
CA LYS A 119 8.26 4.14 23.54
C LYS A 119 9.04 3.08 22.80
N ILE A 120 10.20 3.46 22.31
CA ILE A 120 11.25 2.54 21.83
C ILE A 120 12.26 2.48 22.99
N PRO A 121 13.03 1.39 23.22
CA PRO A 121 13.61 1.06 24.53
C PRO A 121 14.35 2.17 25.29
N GLU A 122 14.73 3.27 24.63
CA GLU A 122 15.46 4.40 25.20
C GLU A 122 14.91 5.77 24.76
N ARG A 123 13.74 5.87 24.11
CA ARG A 123 13.16 7.15 23.63
C ARG A 123 11.64 7.17 23.57
N GLU A 124 11.08 8.34 23.86
CA GLU A 124 9.71 8.67 23.49
C GLU A 124 9.67 9.46 22.18
N TRP A 125 8.92 8.94 21.22
CA TRP A 125 8.70 9.55 19.93
C TRP A 125 7.27 10.05 19.83
N HIS A 126 7.11 11.29 19.38
CA HIS A 126 5.81 11.92 19.26
C HIS A 126 5.55 12.30 17.81
N LEU A 127 4.46 11.76 17.26
CA LEU A 127 3.83 12.25 16.03
C LEU A 127 2.62 13.10 16.42
N VAL A 128 2.63 14.38 16.09
CA VAL A 128 1.56 15.31 16.47
C VAL A 128 0.91 15.91 15.24
N TRP A 129 -0.41 15.88 15.18
CA TRP A 129 -1.16 16.59 14.15
C TRP A 129 -1.13 18.09 14.43
N ILE A 130 -0.41 18.81 13.58
CA ILE A 130 -0.33 20.27 13.64
C ILE A 130 -1.54 20.82 12.90
N ILE A 131 -2.52 21.31 13.66
CA ILE A 131 -3.81 21.81 13.14
C ILE A 131 -3.61 22.97 12.16
N SER A 132 -2.70 23.91 12.46
CA SER A 132 -2.42 25.09 11.63
C SER A 132 -1.98 24.71 10.22
N ASP A 133 -1.15 23.68 10.12
CA ASP A 133 -0.45 23.31 8.90
C ASP A 133 -1.10 22.10 8.21
N ARG A 134 -2.16 21.54 8.83
CA ARG A 134 -2.82 20.29 8.41
C ARG A 134 -1.82 19.19 8.04
N ARG A 135 -0.78 19.04 8.86
CA ARG A 135 0.29 18.06 8.66
C ARG A 135 0.71 17.42 9.97
N TRP A 136 1.31 16.25 9.87
CA TRP A 136 1.94 15.62 11.01
C TRP A 136 3.34 16.19 11.22
N GLY A 137 3.56 16.78 12.39
CA GLY A 137 4.88 17.12 12.92
C GLY A 137 5.48 15.95 13.69
N GLN A 138 6.80 16.00 13.89
CA GLN A 138 7.52 15.03 14.71
C GLN A 138 8.46 15.74 15.67
N PHE A 139 8.56 15.24 16.90
CA PHE A 139 9.62 15.58 17.84
C PHE A 139 9.95 14.37 18.73
N TYR A 140 11.12 14.42 19.37
CA TYR A 140 11.64 13.37 20.24
C TYR A 140 12.19 13.99 21.52
N THR A 141 12.10 13.27 22.64
CA THR A 141 12.38 13.82 23.97
C THR A 141 13.86 13.79 24.39
N GLU A 142 14.75 13.03 23.72
CA GLU A 142 16.16 12.88 24.16
C GLU A 142 17.24 12.83 23.04
N LYS A 143 18.50 13.11 23.43
CA LYS A 143 19.74 13.21 22.61
C LYS A 143 20.06 11.95 21.79
N GLU A 144 20.65 12.13 20.61
CA GLU A 144 21.13 11.07 19.68
C GLU A 144 21.85 9.93 20.39
N ILE A 145 21.27 8.72 20.34
CA ILE A 145 21.95 7.47 20.67
C ILE A 145 22.32 6.81 19.35
N GLU A 146 23.59 6.48 19.22
CA GLU A 146 24.15 5.82 18.04
C GLU A 146 23.46 4.45 17.84
N GLY A 147 22.77 4.26 16.70
CA GLY A 147 22.08 3.01 16.37
C GLY A 147 20.55 3.10 16.18
N THR A 148 19.93 4.25 16.47
CA THR A 148 18.48 4.46 16.27
C THR A 148 18.08 4.80 14.82
N SER A 149 19.01 4.92 13.87
CA SER A 149 18.71 5.34 12.49
C SER A 149 17.56 4.57 11.82
N ARG A 150 17.42 3.27 12.12
CA ARG A 150 16.35 2.40 11.59
C ARG A 150 14.95 2.91 11.92
N VAL A 151 14.81 3.47 13.12
CA VAL A 151 13.57 3.94 13.70
C VAL A 151 13.16 5.27 13.05
N HIS A 152 14.14 6.15 12.77
CA HIS A 152 13.91 7.43 12.11
C HIS A 152 13.28 7.25 10.72
N GLU A 153 13.79 6.32 9.90
CA GLU A 153 13.26 6.08 8.55
C GLU A 153 11.81 5.56 8.57
N LEU A 154 11.51 4.65 9.49
CA LEU A 154 10.13 4.19 9.69
C LEU A 154 9.22 5.34 10.10
N PHE A 155 9.68 6.21 11.01
CA PHE A 155 8.92 7.38 11.44
C PHE A 155 8.67 8.35 10.30
N ASP A 156 9.66 8.64 9.46
CA ASP A 156 9.49 9.50 8.30
C ASP A 156 8.53 8.90 7.26
N LEU A 157 8.56 7.58 7.06
CA LEU A 157 7.60 6.88 6.22
C LEU A 157 6.18 6.97 6.78
N VAL A 158 6.02 6.73 8.09
CA VAL A 158 4.74 6.83 8.79
C VAL A 158 4.21 8.25 8.71
N ARG A 159 5.02 9.27 9.02
CA ARG A 159 4.64 10.70 8.98
C ARG A 159 4.11 11.12 7.61
N GLU A 160 4.71 10.64 6.53
CA GLU A 160 4.25 10.96 5.17
C GLU A 160 2.95 10.23 4.78
N HIS A 161 2.71 9.05 5.37
CA HIS A 161 1.64 8.13 4.94
C HIS A 161 0.51 7.95 5.95
N VAL A 162 0.62 8.52 7.15
CA VAL A 162 -0.31 8.46 8.27
C VAL A 162 -1.77 8.66 7.88
N ASP A 163 -2.08 9.66 7.04
CA ASP A 163 -3.45 9.91 6.58
C ASP A 163 -4.00 8.82 5.66
N LYS A 164 -3.12 7.98 5.11
CA LYS A 164 -3.44 6.85 4.25
C LYS A 164 -3.44 5.52 5.00
N ILE A 165 -2.92 5.46 6.22
CA ILE A 165 -2.93 4.27 7.05
C ILE A 165 -4.31 4.16 7.70
N LEU A 166 -5.02 3.07 7.41
CA LEU A 166 -6.36 2.81 7.92
C LEU A 166 -6.48 1.36 8.40
N ARG A 167 -7.41 1.12 9.31
CA ARG A 167 -7.91 -0.21 9.63
C ARG A 167 -9.10 -0.55 8.73
N CYS A 168 -9.16 -1.79 8.23
CA CYS A 168 -10.26 -2.26 7.40
C CYS A 168 -11.60 -2.15 8.16
N LYS A 169 -12.65 -1.64 7.50
CA LYS A 169 -14.00 -1.52 8.10
C LYS A 169 -14.83 -2.82 8.13
N ALA A 170 -14.35 -3.91 7.52
CA ALA A 170 -15.10 -5.16 7.55
C ALA A 170 -15.09 -5.75 8.97
N ALA A 171 -16.25 -6.12 9.51
CA ALA A 171 -16.42 -6.54 10.91
C ALA A 171 -15.50 -7.70 11.34
N ASP A 172 -15.16 -8.60 10.41
CA ASP A 172 -14.29 -9.76 10.61
C ASP A 172 -12.86 -9.55 10.10
N CYS A 173 -12.44 -8.29 9.88
CA CYS A 173 -11.13 -7.94 9.36
C CYS A 173 -10.55 -6.72 10.09
N GLN A 174 -9.54 -6.96 10.94
CA GLN A 174 -8.82 -5.90 11.66
C GLN A 174 -7.52 -5.48 10.97
N LYS A 175 -7.37 -5.80 9.67
CA LYS A 175 -6.14 -5.58 8.92
C LYS A 175 -5.88 -4.09 8.73
N ILE A 176 -4.67 -3.64 9.09
CA ILE A 176 -4.16 -2.30 8.76
C ILE A 176 -3.69 -2.31 7.30
N PHE A 177 -3.99 -1.26 6.54
CA PHE A 177 -3.58 -1.14 5.15
C PHE A 177 -3.26 0.31 4.78
N LEU A 178 -2.50 0.48 3.71
CA LEU A 178 -2.25 1.77 3.09
C LEU A 178 -3.27 1.97 1.97
N ARG A 179 -4.14 2.98 2.06
CA ARG A 179 -5.14 3.27 1.04
C ARG A 179 -4.49 3.82 -0.24
N ASP A 180 -4.93 3.32 -1.38
CA ASP A 180 -4.50 3.81 -2.70
C ASP A 180 -5.36 4.98 -3.17
N ARG A 181 -6.64 5.00 -2.76
CA ARG A 181 -7.63 6.01 -3.10
C ARG A 181 -8.14 6.68 -1.82
N SER A 182 -8.50 7.96 -1.91
CA SER A 182 -9.01 8.73 -0.76
C SER A 182 -10.28 8.11 -0.14
N ASN A 183 -11.14 7.53 -0.96
CA ASN A 183 -12.40 6.90 -0.55
C ASN A 183 -12.30 5.39 -0.27
N GLN A 184 -11.09 4.81 -0.24
CA GLN A 184 -10.93 3.39 0.04
C GLN A 184 -11.01 3.12 1.55
N GLU A 185 -12.05 2.40 1.96
CA GLU A 185 -12.31 2.06 3.37
C GLU A 185 -12.00 0.59 3.73
N PHE A 186 -11.72 -0.23 2.72
CA PHE A 186 -11.49 -1.67 2.89
C PHE A 186 -10.11 -2.05 2.35
N CYS A 187 -9.46 -3.00 3.01
CA CYS A 187 -8.14 -3.48 2.60
C CYS A 187 -8.16 -4.29 1.29
N SER A 188 -9.33 -4.75 0.84
CA SER A 188 -9.51 -5.47 -0.42
C SER A 188 -10.95 -5.44 -0.91
N THR A 189 -11.14 -5.66 -2.22
CA THR A 189 -12.47 -5.81 -2.85
C THR A 189 -13.29 -6.94 -2.20
N ARG A 190 -12.63 -8.01 -1.75
CA ARG A 190 -13.30 -9.12 -1.04
C ARG A 190 -13.91 -8.68 0.29
N CYS A 191 -13.22 -7.84 1.06
CA CYS A 191 -13.76 -7.30 2.31
C CYS A 191 -14.92 -6.33 2.05
N GLN A 192 -14.78 -5.48 1.03
CA GLN A 192 -15.84 -4.57 0.61
C GLN A 192 -17.11 -5.33 0.20
N TRP A 193 -16.97 -6.36 -0.66
CA TRP A 193 -18.11 -7.15 -1.13
C TRP A 193 -18.78 -7.94 -0.01
N ARG A 194 -18.00 -8.58 0.88
CA ARG A 194 -18.53 -9.30 2.05
C ARG A 194 -19.36 -8.37 2.95
N THR A 195 -18.86 -7.17 3.20
CA THR A 195 -19.58 -6.16 4.00
C THR A 195 -20.87 -5.75 3.30
N GLY A 196 -20.81 -5.43 2.00
CA GLY A 196 -22.00 -5.07 1.21
C GLY A 196 -23.06 -6.18 1.16
N GLN A 197 -22.66 -7.45 1.08
CA GLN A 197 -23.58 -8.58 1.12
C GLN A 197 -24.28 -8.73 2.48
N ARG A 198 -23.55 -8.55 3.59
CA ARG A 198 -24.15 -8.59 4.93
C ARG A 198 -25.16 -7.46 5.08
N THR A 199 -24.76 -6.23 4.76
CA THR A 199 -25.66 -5.07 4.77
C THR A 199 -26.89 -5.30 3.91
N TYR A 200 -26.75 -5.90 2.72
CA TYR A 200 -27.89 -6.23 1.88
C TYR A 200 -28.83 -7.28 2.51
N LYS A 201 -28.28 -8.37 3.08
CA LYS A 201 -29.07 -9.40 3.78
C LYS A 201 -29.80 -8.84 5.01
N ASP A 202 -29.21 -7.87 5.68
CA ASP A 202 -29.77 -7.22 6.87
C ASP A 202 -30.81 -6.14 6.53
N ILE A 203 -31.02 -5.82 5.24
CA ILE A 203 -32.12 -4.96 4.82
C ILE A 203 -33.43 -5.77 4.93
N PRO A 204 -34.47 -5.25 5.59
CA PRO A 204 -35.77 -5.91 5.61
C PRO A 204 -36.37 -6.06 4.20
N PRO A 205 -37.11 -7.14 3.90
CA PRO A 205 -37.76 -7.37 2.59
C PRO A 205 -38.62 -6.19 2.12
N GLU A 206 -39.20 -5.43 3.03
CA GLU A 206 -40.03 -4.24 2.76
C GLU A 206 -39.29 -3.10 2.03
N ARG A 207 -37.95 -3.12 2.04
CA ARG A 207 -37.08 -2.17 1.32
C ARG A 207 -36.53 -2.74 0.01
N TYR A 208 -36.71 -4.03 -0.26
CA TYR A 208 -36.39 -4.64 -1.56
C TYR A 208 -37.43 -4.19 -2.59
N GLY A 209 -37.10 -3.15 -3.37
CA GLY A 209 -37.91 -2.74 -4.53
C GLY A 209 -38.37 -1.28 -4.57
N LYS A 210 -38.04 -0.44 -3.59
CA LYS A 210 -38.37 1.02 -3.64
C LYS A 210 -37.28 1.94 -4.19
N ARG A 211 -36.20 1.40 -4.77
CA ARG A 211 -35.24 2.20 -5.55
C ARG A 211 -35.18 1.69 -6.98
N GLY A 212 -35.91 2.39 -7.85
CA GLY A 212 -35.73 2.31 -9.31
C GLY A 212 -36.28 1.05 -9.95
N ARG A 213 -37.60 0.82 -9.84
CA ARG A 213 -38.29 0.11 -10.92
C ARG A 213 -38.05 0.95 -12.18
N ARG A 214 -37.16 0.52 -13.09
CA ARG A 214 -37.25 0.97 -14.48
C ARG A 214 -38.66 0.61 -14.89
N MET A 215 -39.53 1.60 -15.07
CA MET A 215 -40.80 1.39 -15.71
C MET A 215 -40.47 0.86 -17.10
N THR A 216 -40.52 -0.46 -17.27
CA THR A 216 -40.92 -1.03 -18.56
C THR A 216 -42.35 -0.57 -18.75
N SER A 217 -42.50 0.65 -19.27
CA SER A 217 -43.72 1.06 -19.95
C SER A 217 -43.94 0.02 -21.03
N THR A 218 -44.90 -0.87 -20.81
CA THR A 218 -45.54 -1.63 -21.87
C THR A 218 -45.83 -0.63 -22.99
N PRO A 219 -45.30 -0.80 -24.21
CA PRO A 219 -45.68 0.07 -25.30
C PRO A 219 -47.15 -0.22 -25.58
N THR A 220 -48.02 0.69 -25.16
CA THR A 220 -49.39 0.75 -25.66
C THR A 220 -49.29 0.73 -27.17
N ARG A 221 -49.81 -0.34 -27.76
CA ARG A 221 -49.84 -0.62 -29.19
C ARG A 221 -50.67 0.48 -29.86
N LEU A 222 -50.01 1.57 -30.24
CA LEU A 222 -50.58 2.57 -31.13
C LEU A 222 -50.59 1.95 -32.53
N THR A 223 -51.79 1.80 -33.06
CA THR A 223 -52.11 1.51 -34.46
C THR A 223 -51.26 2.38 -35.40
N PRO A 224 -50.62 1.79 -36.42
CA PRO A 224 -49.87 2.56 -37.41
C PRO A 224 -50.83 3.32 -38.33
N THR A 225 -50.79 4.66 -38.26
CA THR A 225 -51.32 5.54 -39.30
C THR A 225 -50.40 5.53 -40.54
N PRO A 226 -50.95 5.75 -41.74
CA PRO A 226 -50.22 5.50 -42.99
C PRO A 226 -49.14 6.54 -43.29
N LYS A 227 -48.09 6.04 -43.93
CA LYS A 227 -46.93 6.71 -44.54
C LYS A 227 -47.22 8.09 -45.13
N GLU A 228 -46.38 9.06 -44.78
CA GLU A 228 -46.00 10.13 -45.70
C GLU A 228 -44.49 10.11 -45.93
N LYS A 229 -44.15 10.03 -47.21
CA LYS A 229 -42.80 10.05 -47.76
C LYS A 229 -42.18 11.43 -47.50
N ASN A 230 -40.92 11.48 -47.07
CA ASN A 230 -39.97 12.45 -47.64
C ASN A 230 -38.51 12.04 -47.40
N SER A 231 -37.89 11.63 -48.51
CA SER A 231 -36.60 12.08 -49.04
C SER A 231 -35.56 12.72 -48.11
N GLY A 232 -34.34 12.18 -48.15
CA GLY A 232 -33.12 13.00 -47.99
C GLY A 232 -32.04 12.46 -47.06
N GLN A 233 -31.39 11.35 -47.42
CA GLN A 233 -29.98 11.13 -47.04
C GLN A 233 -29.08 11.95 -47.98
N PRO A 234 -27.89 12.38 -47.52
CA PRO A 234 -26.71 11.63 -47.95
C PRO A 234 -25.81 11.19 -46.80
N LYS A 235 -25.30 9.97 -46.99
CA LYS A 235 -24.33 9.24 -46.18
C LYS A 235 -22.98 9.96 -46.20
N LYS A 236 -22.37 10.21 -45.04
CA LYS A 236 -20.92 10.47 -44.95
C LYS A 236 -20.18 9.15 -44.71
N SER A 237 -19.32 8.85 -45.66
CA SER A 237 -18.41 7.72 -45.76
C SER A 237 -17.36 7.71 -44.65
N LYS A 238 -17.09 6.51 -44.13
CA LYS A 238 -15.92 6.18 -43.31
C LYS A 238 -14.73 5.96 -44.24
N GLU A 239 -13.71 6.81 -44.17
CA GLU A 239 -12.38 6.48 -44.68
C GLU A 239 -11.55 5.82 -43.56
N ARG A 240 -11.16 4.57 -43.80
CA ARG A 240 -10.13 3.85 -43.06
C ARG A 240 -8.80 4.11 -43.75
N ALA A 241 -7.87 4.79 -43.08
CA ALA A 241 -6.48 4.83 -43.52
C ALA A 241 -5.70 3.66 -42.89
N HIS A 242 -5.33 2.70 -43.74
CA HIS A 242 -4.27 1.73 -43.48
C HIS A 242 -2.91 2.42 -43.61
N GLY A 243 -2.14 2.47 -42.53
CA GLY A 243 -0.75 2.94 -42.51
C GLY A 243 0.21 1.77 -42.42
N THR A 244 0.88 1.51 -43.52
CA THR A 244 1.76 0.37 -43.81
C THR A 244 3.12 0.47 -43.12
N LYS A 245 3.67 -0.69 -42.75
CA LYS A 245 5.05 -0.94 -42.33
C LYS A 245 6.07 -0.29 -43.29
N ARG A 246 7.11 0.35 -42.74
CA ARG A 246 8.42 0.42 -43.41
C ARG A 246 9.53 0.13 -42.41
N ARG A 247 10.24 -0.94 -42.75
CA ARG A 247 11.46 -1.46 -42.17
C ARG A 247 12.57 -0.99 -43.10
N THR A 248 13.57 -0.27 -42.61
CA THR A 248 14.81 -0.02 -43.35
C THR A 248 15.97 -0.07 -42.38
N ARG A 249 16.84 -1.03 -42.69
CA ARG A 249 18.28 -1.22 -42.40
C ARG A 249 18.85 -0.59 -41.15
#